data_AF-A0A7Y3LX33-F1
#
_entry.id   AF-A0A7Y3LX33-F1
#
_cell.length_a   1.000
_cell.length_b   1.000
_cell.length_c   1.000
_cell.angle_alpha   90.00
_cell.angle_beta   90.00
_cell.angle_gamma   90.00
#
_symmetry.space_group_name_H-M   'P 1'
#
loop_
_entity.id
_entity.type
_entity.pdbx_description
1 polymer ?
#
loop_
_entity_poly.entity_id
_entity_poly.type
_entity_poly.pdbx_seq_one_letter_code
_entity_poly.pdbx_strand_id
1 'polypeptide(L)'
;MSVVEQYARAHIVSDADIAEDEAIPVLLRYDPDTDPRAVRVGLPGPHEWTFQRELLERGLRAPVEAGDVRVWPCGRVQAVVEFHSAKGVSVVQFESKALLRFLRRTYTATPVRG
;
A
#
# COMPACT_ATOMS: atom_id res chain seq x y z
N MET A 1 -10.15 7.36 -17.43
CA MET A 1 -10.48 8.08 -16.18
C MET A 1 -9.20 8.58 -15.52
N SER A 2 -9.26 9.36 -14.43
CA SER A 2 -8.02 9.83 -13.79
C SER A 2 -7.40 8.73 -12.93
N VAL A 3 -6.19 8.32 -13.32
CA VAL A 3 -5.29 7.53 -12.47
C VAL A 3 -5.10 8.29 -11.15
N VAL A 4 -5.19 7.58 -10.03
CA VAL A 4 -4.91 8.15 -8.70
C VAL A 4 -3.48 7.84 -8.34
N GLU A 5 -2.67 8.89 -8.24
CA GLU A 5 -1.29 8.82 -7.76
C GLU A 5 -1.11 9.66 -6.49
N GLN A 6 -0.41 9.10 -5.51
CA GLN A 6 -0.12 9.79 -4.26
C GLN A 6 1.24 9.37 -3.70
N TYR A 7 2.12 10.34 -3.48
CA TYR A 7 3.31 10.13 -2.68
C TYR A 7 2.96 9.94 -1.19
N ALA A 8 3.59 8.96 -0.57
CA ALA A 8 3.55 8.70 0.86
C ALA A 8 4.97 8.47 1.39
N ARG A 9 5.10 8.42 2.71
CA ARG A 9 6.32 8.01 3.40
C ARG A 9 6.08 6.64 3.99
N ALA A 10 7.07 5.77 3.88
CA ALA A 10 7.04 4.44 4.45
C ALA A 10 8.37 4.09 5.12
N HIS A 11 8.31 3.30 6.19
CA HIS A 11 9.48 2.66 6.79
C HIS A 11 9.54 1.21 6.33
N ILE A 12 10.70 0.76 5.87
CA ILE A 12 10.95 -0.64 5.53
C ILE A 12 11.58 -1.29 6.76
N VAL A 13 10.84 -2.17 7.42
CA VAL A 13 11.23 -2.77 8.72
C VAL A 13 12.06 -4.04 8.52
N SER A 14 12.00 -4.65 7.34
CA SER A 14 12.64 -5.93 7.02
C SER A 14 13.97 -5.81 6.28
N ASP A 15 14.41 -4.60 5.93
CA ASP A 15 15.63 -4.38 5.16
C ASP A 15 16.72 -3.84 6.08
N ALA A 16 17.72 -4.68 6.38
CA ALA A 16 18.81 -4.35 7.29
C ALA A 16 19.74 -3.25 6.75
N ASP A 17 19.68 -2.96 5.44
CA ASP A 17 20.49 -1.92 4.80
C ASP A 17 19.83 -0.53 4.86
N ILE A 18 18.55 -0.46 5.22
CA ILE A 18 17.83 0.79 5.48
C ILE A 18 17.85 1.01 6.99
N ALA A 19 18.41 2.13 7.45
CA ALA A 19 18.33 2.48 8.87
C ALA A 19 16.86 2.44 9.30
N GLU A 20 16.53 1.70 10.37
CA GLU A 20 15.15 1.41 10.81
C GLU A 20 14.28 2.68 10.98
N ASP A 21 14.91 3.84 11.15
CA ASP A 21 14.27 5.15 11.32
C ASP A 21 14.08 6.00 10.04
N GLU A 22 14.61 5.60 8.88
CA GLU A 22 14.50 6.42 7.65
C GLU A 22 13.22 6.15 6.86
N ALA A 23 12.37 7.17 6.78
CA ALA A 23 11.15 7.12 5.99
C ALA A 23 11.41 7.42 4.50
N ILE A 24 11.31 6.40 3.65
CA ILE A 24 11.52 6.53 2.21
C ILE A 24 10.26 7.00 1.48
N PRO A 25 10.40 7.76 0.37
CA PRO A 25 9.27 8.13 -0.46
C PRO A 25 8.76 6.91 -1.25
N VAL A 26 7.45 6.71 -1.24
CA VAL A 26 6.77 5.66 -2.02
C VAL A 26 5.61 6.26 -2.82
N LEU A 27 5.31 5.67 -3.97
CA LEU A 27 4.20 6.06 -4.83
C LEU A 27 3.05 5.07 -4.70
N LEU A 28 1.92 5.52 -4.15
CA LEU A 28 0.66 4.77 -4.19
C LEU A 28 -0.06 5.08 -5.50
N ARG A 29 -0.38 4.04 -6.28
CA ARG A 29 -1.06 4.16 -7.57
C ARG A 29 -2.30 3.27 -7.63
N TYR A 30 -3.39 3.83 -8.17
CA TYR A 30 -4.63 3.11 -8.50
C TYR A 30 -5.10 3.52 -9.89
N ASP A 31 -5.47 2.54 -10.70
CA ASP A 31 -5.83 2.70 -12.10
C ASP A 31 -7.12 1.90 -12.38
N PRO A 32 -8.30 2.54 -12.30
CA PRO A 32 -9.59 1.84 -12.39
C PRO A 32 -9.86 1.24 -13.77
N ASP A 33 -9.21 1.74 -14.82
CA ASP A 33 -9.37 1.26 -16.19
C ASP A 33 -8.48 0.04 -16.45
N THR A 34 -7.34 -0.08 -15.75
CA THR A 34 -6.43 -1.24 -15.85
C THR A 34 -6.86 -2.38 -14.94
N ASP A 35 -7.02 -2.10 -13.64
CA ASP A 35 -7.53 -3.07 -12.66
C ASP A 35 -8.16 -2.33 -11.46
N PRO A 36 -9.51 -2.29 -11.37
CA PRO A 36 -10.21 -1.58 -10.30
C PRO A 36 -10.08 -2.26 -8.93
N ARG A 37 -9.46 -3.44 -8.87
CA ARG A 37 -9.23 -4.17 -7.62
C ARG A 37 -7.81 -4.02 -7.11
N ALA A 38 -6.86 -3.53 -7.91
CA ALA A 38 -5.45 -3.48 -7.54
C ALA A 38 -5.01 -2.11 -7.04
N VAL A 39 -4.17 -2.11 -6.00
CA VAL A 39 -3.35 -0.98 -5.57
C VAL A 39 -1.89 -1.34 -5.81
N ARG A 40 -1.13 -0.38 -6.33
CA ARG A 40 0.31 -0.47 -6.56
C ARG A 40 1.08 0.42 -5.60
N VAL A 41 2.20 -0.07 -5.09
CA VAL A 41 3.15 0.64 -4.24
C VAL A 41 4.50 0.60 -4.94
N GLY A 42 4.90 1.71 -5.53
CA GLY A 42 6.23 1.88 -6.12
C GLY A 42 7.23 2.41 -5.08
N LEU A 43 8.36 1.74 -4.94
CA LEU A 43 9.50 2.18 -4.15
C LEU A 43 10.53 2.84 -5.08
N PRO A 44 11.54 3.55 -4.53
CA PRO A 44 12.67 3.98 -5.33
C PRO A 44 13.33 2.79 -6.04
N GLY A 45 13.65 2.96 -7.32
CA GLY A 45 14.21 1.90 -8.17
C GLY A 45 13.14 1.03 -8.84
N PRO A 46 13.45 -0.24 -9.17
CA PRO A 46 12.56 -1.11 -9.94
C PRO A 46 11.52 -1.87 -9.08
N HIS A 47 11.44 -1.58 -7.79
CA HIS A 47 10.63 -2.36 -6.86
C HIS A 47 9.18 -1.84 -6.82
N GLU A 48 8.23 -2.73 -7.12
CA GLU A 48 6.80 -2.46 -7.03
C GLU A 48 6.09 -3.63 -6.33
N TRP A 49 5.14 -3.30 -5.47
CA TRP A 49 4.19 -4.27 -4.91
C TRP A 49 2.78 -4.00 -5.39
N THR A 50 2.03 -5.07 -5.66
CA THR A 50 0.63 -5.00 -6.06
C THR A 50 -0.22 -5.88 -5.15
N PHE A 51 -1.34 -5.35 -4.66
CA PHE A 51 -2.27 -6.10 -3.82
C PHE A 51 -3.70 -5.56 -3.91
N GLN A 52 -4.66 -6.28 -3.32
CA GLN A 52 -6.08 -5.93 -3.41
C GLN A 52 -6.40 -4.62 -2.67
N ARG A 53 -7.11 -3.71 -3.33
CA ARG A 53 -7.62 -2.45 -2.76
C ARG A 53 -8.52 -2.71 -1.55
N GLU A 54 -9.35 -3.73 -1.62
CA GLU A 54 -10.24 -4.14 -0.52
C GLU A 54 -9.44 -4.66 0.68
N LEU A 55 -8.31 -5.35 0.45
CA LEU A 55 -7.41 -5.78 1.52
C LEU A 55 -6.85 -4.57 2.28
N LEU A 56 -6.43 -3.52 1.56
CA LEU A 56 -5.99 -2.27 2.18
C LEU A 56 -7.10 -1.64 3.03
N GLU A 57 -8.31 -1.55 2.49
CA GLU A 57 -9.45 -0.96 3.21
C GLU A 57 -9.77 -1.70 4.51
N ARG A 58 -9.92 -3.03 4.42
CA ARG A 58 -10.27 -3.86 5.58
C ARG A 58 -9.12 -3.87 6.59
N GLY A 59 -7.89 -3.96 6.10
CA GLY A 59 -6.66 -3.96 6.88
C GLY A 59 -6.41 -2.68 7.67
N LEU A 60 -6.97 -1.54 7.24
CA LEU A 60 -6.92 -0.30 8.03
C LEU A 60 -7.89 -0.29 9.22
N ARG A 61 -8.84 -1.22 9.29
CA ARG A 61 -9.83 -1.32 10.37
C ARG A 61 -9.47 -2.42 11.39
N ALA A 62 -8.95 -3.55 10.90
CA ALA A 62 -8.54 -4.69 11.71
C ALA A 62 -7.49 -5.52 10.94
N PRO A 63 -6.71 -6.37 11.61
CA PRO A 63 -5.79 -7.27 10.92
C PRO A 63 -6.52 -8.18 9.91
N VAL A 64 -6.07 -8.18 8.66
CA VAL A 64 -6.61 -9.02 7.57
C VAL A 64 -5.46 -9.52 6.70
N GLU A 65 -5.61 -10.73 6.18
CA GLU A 65 -4.68 -11.39 5.28
C GLU A 65 -5.41 -11.88 4.03
N ALA A 66 -4.75 -11.79 2.87
CA ALA A 66 -5.22 -12.40 1.64
C ALA A 66 -4.03 -12.75 0.73
N GLY A 67 -3.88 -14.04 0.42
CA GLY A 67 -2.73 -14.54 -0.32
C GLY A 67 -1.44 -14.25 0.45
N ASP A 68 -0.45 -13.70 -0.24
CA ASP A 68 0.86 -13.40 0.36
C ASP A 68 0.91 -12.03 1.08
N VAL A 69 -0.23 -11.34 1.23
CA VAL A 69 -0.25 -9.98 1.78
C VAL A 69 -1.11 -9.91 3.03
N ARG A 70 -0.55 -9.29 4.07
CA ARG A 70 -1.22 -9.02 5.34
C ARG A 70 -1.20 -7.54 5.65
N VAL A 71 -2.33 -7.00 6.12
CA VAL A 71 -2.48 -5.58 6.46
C VAL A 71 -3.13 -5.44 7.83
N TRP A 72 -2.58 -4.59 8.69
CA TRP A 72 -3.16 -4.31 10.00
C TRP A 72 -2.89 -2.89 10.50
N PRO A 73 -3.76 -2.34 11.36
CA PRO A 73 -3.45 -1.09 12.06
C PRO A 73 -2.36 -1.34 13.11
N CYS A 74 -1.44 -0.38 13.26
CA CYS A 74 -0.37 -0.43 14.24
C CYS A 74 -0.37 0.88 15.06
N GLY A 75 -0.89 0.81 16.29
CA GLY A 75 -1.10 1.99 17.10
C GLY A 75 -2.18 2.93 16.52
N ARG A 76 -2.09 4.23 16.83
CA ARG A 76 -3.13 5.22 16.46
C ARG A 76 -2.96 5.81 15.07
N VAL A 77 -1.74 5.80 14.54
CA VAL A 77 -1.37 6.61 13.36
C VAL A 77 -0.63 5.83 12.28
N GLN A 78 -0.31 4.57 12.52
CA GLN A 78 0.39 3.72 11.55
C GLN A 78 -0.46 2.54 11.11
N ALA A 79 -0.19 2.04 9.92
CA ALA A 79 -0.63 0.74 9.46
C ALA A 79 0.56 0.00 8.84
N VAL A 80 0.55 -1.31 8.95
CA VAL A 80 1.60 -2.16 8.40
C VAL A 80 1.03 -2.96 7.25
N VAL A 81 1.81 -3.08 6.19
CA VAL A 81 1.60 -3.98 5.07
C VAL A 81 2.80 -4.92 5.02
N GLU A 82 2.52 -6.21 5.13
CA GLU A 82 3.50 -7.29 5.08
C GLU A 82 3.31 -8.10 3.82
N PHE A 83 4.40 -8.36 3.11
CA PHE A 83 4.45 -9.12 1.88
C PHE A 83 5.30 -10.38 2.10
N HIS A 84 4.72 -11.54 1.84
CA HIS A 84 5.40 -12.81 1.87
C HIS A 84 5.87 -13.19 0.46
N SER A 85 7.06 -13.78 0.36
CA SER A 85 7.56 -14.32 -0.89
C SER A 85 8.50 -15.49 -0.62
N ALA A 86 8.85 -16.25 -1.66
CA ALA A 86 9.86 -17.30 -1.55
C ALA A 86 11.25 -16.77 -1.08
N LYS A 87 11.51 -15.46 -1.24
CA LYS A 87 12.77 -14.83 -0.84
C LYS A 87 12.76 -14.31 0.61
N GLY A 88 11.61 -14.35 1.29
CA GLY A 88 11.44 -13.83 2.63
C GLY A 88 10.24 -12.90 2.77
N VAL A 89 10.20 -12.19 3.89
CA VAL A 89 9.12 -11.29 4.29
C VAL A 89 9.58 -9.85 4.15
N SER A 90 8.75 -9.01 3.52
CA SER A 90 8.93 -7.56 3.50
C SER A 90 7.86 -6.88 4.36
N VAL A 91 8.29 -6.09 5.34
CA VAL A 91 7.38 -5.41 6.27
C VAL A 91 7.49 -3.90 6.06
N VAL A 92 6.36 -3.26 5.79
CA VAL A 92 6.29 -1.85 5.40
C VAL A 92 5.31 -1.12 6.30
N GLN A 93 5.76 -0.07 6.96
CA GLN A 93 4.92 0.76 7.80
C GLN A 93 4.57 2.09 7.10
N PHE A 94 3.31 2.48 7.14
CA PHE A 94 2.79 3.72 6.55
C PHE A 94 2.01 4.53 7.58
N GLU A 95 2.01 5.86 7.42
CA GLU A 95 1.02 6.70 8.09
C GLU A 95 -0.41 6.33 7.64
N SER A 96 -1.29 5.95 8.57
CA SER A 96 -2.67 5.56 8.25
C SER A 96 -3.43 6.66 7.51
N LYS A 97 -3.18 7.93 7.85
CA LYS A 97 -3.83 9.08 7.18
C LYS A 97 -3.49 9.14 5.68
N ALA A 98 -2.28 8.74 5.29
CA ALA A 98 -1.87 8.74 3.89
C ALA A 98 -2.61 7.65 3.11
N LEU A 99 -2.71 6.43 3.68
CA LEU A 99 -3.45 5.32 3.08
C LEU A 99 -4.96 5.62 2.99
N LEU A 100 -5.54 6.20 4.05
CA LEU A 100 -6.95 6.61 4.06
C LEU A 100 -7.25 7.68 3.01
N ARG A 101 -6.38 8.69 2.87
CA ARG A 101 -6.52 9.73 1.84
C ARG A 101 -6.44 9.13 0.43
N PHE A 102 -5.52 8.20 0.22
CA PHE A 102 -5.40 7.49 -1.06
C PHE A 102 -6.66 6.69 -1.36
N LEU A 103 -7.15 5.85 -0.43
CA LEU A 103 -8.38 5.08 -0.60
C LEU A 103 -9.59 5.95 -0.91
N ARG A 104 -9.76 7.09 -0.22
CA ARG A 104 -10.84 8.04 -0.51
C ARG A 104 -10.81 8.52 -1.96
N ARG A 105 -9.63 8.79 -2.52
CA ARG A 105 -9.47 9.18 -3.94
C ARG A 105 -9.77 8.01 -4.89
N THR A 106 -9.49 6.77 -4.50
CA THR A 106 -9.87 5.60 -5.32
C THR A 106 -11.38 5.47 -5.48
N TYR A 107 -12.17 5.81 -4.45
CA TYR A 107 -13.63 5.76 -4.53
C TYR A 107 -14.25 6.78 -5.46
N THR A 108 -13.57 7.92 -5.66
CA THR A 108 -14.01 8.95 -6.60
C THR A 108 -13.56 8.66 -8.04
N ALA A 109 -12.65 7.71 -8.23
CA ALA A 109 -12.15 7.29 -9.54
C ALA A 109 -12.97 6.10 -10.05
N THR A 110 -13.94 6.37 -10.92
CA THR A 110 -14.79 5.33 -11.54
C THR A 110 -14.11 4.76 -12.80
N PRO A 111 -14.37 3.51 -13.21
CA PRO A 111 -13.93 3.01 -14.51
C PRO A 111 -14.75 3.62 -15.66
N VAL A 112 -14.15 3.86 -16.82
CA VAL A 112 -14.94 4.29 -17.99
C VAL A 112 -15.71 3.05 -18.42
N ARG A 113 -17.03 3.09 -18.23
CA ARG A 113 -17.88 2.06 -18.85
C ARG A 113 -17.78 2.29 -20.37
N GLY A 114 -16.99 1.46 -21.03
CA GLY A 114 -17.07 1.27 -22.48
C GLY A 114 -18.39 0.63 -22.86
#